data_AF-A0A6I9LEQ0-F1
#
_entry.id   AF-A0A6I9LEQ0-F1
#
_cell.length_a   1.000
_cell.length_b   1.000
_cell.length_c   1.000
_cell.angle_alpha   90.00
_cell.angle_beta   90.00
_cell.angle_gamma   90.00
#
_symmetry.space_group_name_H-M   'P 1'
#
loop_
_entity.id
_entity.type
_entity.pdbx_description
1 polymer ?
#
loop_
_entity_poly.entity_id
_entity_poly.type
_entity_poly.pdbx_seq_one_letter_code
_entity_poly.pdbx_strand_id
1 'polypeptide(L)'
;MAASAALILPESPSMKKAVPLINAIDTGRFPRLLIRILQKLHLKAESSFSEEEEEKLQAAFSLEKQELHLVLETISFVLEQAVYHNVKPAALQQQLETIHLTQDKAEAFANAWSAMGQETVEKFRQRILGPHKLETVGWQLNLQMAHSARAKLQSPQAVLQLGVSQEDAKDLEKVLVEFSHKELFDFYNKLETIQAQLDSLT
;
A
#
# COMPACT_ATOMS: atom_id res chain seq x y z
N MET A 1 -21.62 23.41 -10.40
CA MET A 1 -20.23 23.91 -10.48
C MET A 1 -19.32 22.73 -10.21
N ALA A 2 -18.63 22.22 -11.23
CA ALA A 2 -17.70 21.10 -11.07
C ALA A 2 -16.46 21.60 -10.33
N ALA A 3 -16.17 21.04 -9.17
CA ALA A 3 -14.93 21.29 -8.46
C ALA A 3 -13.77 20.91 -9.38
N SER A 4 -12.82 21.81 -9.59
CA SER A 4 -11.57 21.54 -10.29
C SER A 4 -10.89 20.36 -9.60
N ALA A 5 -10.97 19.17 -10.20
CA ALA A 5 -10.18 18.03 -9.76
C ALA A 5 -8.72 18.42 -9.93
N ALA A 6 -7.96 18.42 -8.84
CA ALA A 6 -6.51 18.56 -8.92
C ALA A 6 -5.99 17.55 -9.94
N LEU A 7 -5.15 18.00 -10.88
CA LEU A 7 -4.54 17.13 -11.87
C LEU A 7 -3.64 16.14 -11.13
N ILE A 8 -4.13 14.92 -10.99
CA ILE A 8 -3.43 13.82 -10.29
C ILE A 8 -2.40 13.18 -11.24
N LEU A 9 -2.61 13.30 -12.55
CA LEU A 9 -1.72 12.76 -13.58
C LEU A 9 -0.86 13.89 -14.18
N PRO A 10 0.47 13.91 -13.92
CA PRO A 10 1.36 14.84 -14.58
C PRO A 10 1.51 14.51 -16.07
N GLU A 11 1.46 15.53 -16.93
CA GLU A 11 1.79 15.39 -18.35
C GLU A 11 3.31 15.23 -18.58
N SER A 12 3.85 14.05 -18.28
CA SER A 12 5.25 13.74 -18.53
C SER A 12 5.51 13.37 -20.01
N PRO A 13 6.75 13.54 -20.52
CA PRO A 13 7.11 13.10 -21.87
C PRO A 13 6.86 11.60 -22.11
N SER A 14 7.04 10.78 -21.06
CA SER A 14 6.76 9.34 -21.09
C SER A 14 5.27 9.07 -21.25
N MET A 15 4.41 9.80 -20.51
CA MET A 15 2.95 9.70 -20.61
C MET A 15 2.47 10.04 -22.04
N LYS A 16 2.99 11.12 -22.64
CA LYS A 16 2.64 11.53 -24.01
C LYS A 16 3.02 10.50 -25.07
N LYS A 17 4.09 9.72 -24.85
CA LYS A 17 4.50 8.62 -25.72
C LYS A 17 3.68 7.34 -25.49
N ALA A 18 3.28 7.08 -24.25
CA ALA A 18 2.51 5.90 -23.87
C ALA A 18 1.03 5.98 -24.28
N VAL A 19 0.42 7.17 -24.23
CA VAL A 19 -1.01 7.37 -24.56
C VAL A 19 -1.39 6.82 -25.95
N PRO A 20 -0.66 7.11 -27.04
CA PRO A 20 -0.93 6.53 -28.36
C PRO A 20 -0.83 5.00 -28.37
N LEU A 21 0.17 4.44 -27.68
CA LEU A 21 0.39 2.99 -27.58
C LEU A 21 -0.76 2.32 -26.83
N ILE A 22 -1.20 2.91 -25.71
CA ILE A 22 -2.34 2.43 -24.91
C ILE A 22 -3.62 2.46 -25.74
N ASN A 23 -3.85 3.54 -26.50
CA ASN A 23 -5.01 3.68 -27.35
C ASN A 23 -5.04 2.65 -28.49
N ALA A 24 -3.87 2.21 -28.98
CA ALA A 24 -3.76 1.20 -30.03
C ALA A 24 -4.01 -0.25 -29.56
N ILE A 25 -3.98 -0.51 -28.25
CA ILE A 25 -4.23 -1.84 -27.69
C ILE A 25 -5.68 -2.27 -27.97
N ASP A 26 -5.92 -3.56 -28.22
CA ASP A 26 -7.26 -4.12 -28.37
C ASP A 26 -8.14 -3.90 -27.12
N THR A 27 -9.37 -3.44 -27.33
CA THR A 27 -10.32 -3.10 -26.24
C THR A 27 -10.84 -4.32 -25.49
N GLY A 28 -10.82 -5.52 -26.07
CA GLY A 28 -11.17 -6.76 -25.37
C GLY A 28 -10.06 -7.26 -24.44
N ARG A 29 -8.79 -7.00 -24.79
CA ARG A 29 -7.61 -7.43 -24.02
C ARG A 29 -7.19 -6.42 -22.95
N PHE A 30 -7.42 -5.13 -23.18
CA PHE A 30 -7.00 -4.06 -22.28
C PHE A 30 -7.54 -4.18 -20.84
N PRO A 31 -8.84 -4.47 -20.60
CA PRO A 31 -9.37 -4.65 -19.24
C PRO A 31 -8.68 -5.80 -18.47
N ARG A 32 -8.30 -6.87 -19.18
CA ARG A 32 -7.59 -8.00 -18.57
C ARG A 32 -6.19 -7.61 -18.12
N LEU A 33 -5.51 -6.79 -18.92
CA LEU A 33 -4.21 -6.23 -18.56
C LEU A 33 -4.31 -5.37 -17.29
N LEU A 34 -5.31 -4.49 -17.22
CA LEU A 34 -5.56 -3.62 -16.05
C LEU A 34 -5.79 -4.44 -14.78
N ILE A 35 -6.64 -5.46 -14.84
CA ILE A 35 -6.93 -6.34 -13.70
C ILE A 35 -5.65 -7.05 -13.24
N ARG A 36 -4.85 -7.57 -14.18
CA ARG A 36 -3.60 -8.28 -13.86
C ARG A 36 -2.58 -7.35 -13.18
N ILE A 37 -2.45 -6.11 -13.65
CA ILE A 37 -1.58 -5.10 -13.04
C ILE A 37 -2.12 -4.73 -11.65
N LEU A 38 -3.42 -4.46 -11.49
CA LEU A 38 -4.05 -4.16 -10.20
C LEU A 38 -3.84 -5.27 -9.16
N GLN A 39 -3.90 -6.54 -9.59
CA GLN A 39 -3.63 -7.69 -8.72
C GLN A 39 -2.21 -7.69 -8.16
N LYS A 40 -1.23 -7.23 -8.92
CA LYS A 40 0.19 -7.25 -8.53
C LYS A 40 0.76 -5.89 -8.15
N LEU A 41 -0.01 -4.81 -8.26
CA LEU A 41 0.44 -3.43 -8.02
C LEU A 41 1.06 -3.23 -6.63
N HIS A 42 0.58 -3.97 -5.63
CA HIS A 42 1.06 -3.91 -4.25
C HIS A 42 2.43 -4.60 -4.04
N LEU A 43 2.85 -5.48 -4.96
CA LEU A 43 4.05 -6.31 -4.88
C LEU A 43 5.24 -5.61 -5.56
N LYS A 44 5.75 -4.50 -5.01
CA LYS A 44 6.87 -3.73 -5.63
C LYS A 44 8.18 -4.52 -5.83
N ALA A 45 8.33 -5.69 -5.21
CA ALA A 45 9.53 -6.54 -5.32
C ALA A 45 9.46 -7.57 -6.47
N GLU A 46 8.28 -7.82 -7.02
CA GLU A 46 8.09 -8.78 -8.12
C GLU A 46 7.77 -8.03 -9.42
N SER A 47 8.40 -8.44 -10.53
CA SER A 47 7.95 -7.98 -11.84
C SER A 47 6.49 -8.41 -12.03
N SER A 48 5.62 -7.49 -12.47
CA SER A 48 4.20 -7.79 -12.66
C SER A 48 3.99 -8.94 -13.68
N PHE A 49 4.98 -9.17 -14.55
CA PHE A 49 4.97 -10.20 -15.57
C PHE A 49 6.29 -10.98 -15.55
N SER A 50 6.24 -12.28 -15.85
CA SER A 50 7.44 -13.06 -16.17
C SER A 50 7.93 -12.76 -17.60
N GLU A 51 9.16 -13.12 -17.92
CA GLU A 51 9.72 -12.93 -19.27
C GLU A 51 8.86 -13.60 -20.36
N GLU A 52 8.35 -14.82 -20.09
CA GLU A 52 7.41 -15.51 -20.99
C GLU A 52 6.05 -14.79 -21.13
N GLU A 53 5.56 -14.16 -20.06
CA GLU A 53 4.33 -13.37 -20.11
C GLU A 53 4.56 -12.09 -20.92
N GLU A 54 5.70 -11.42 -20.75
CA GLU A 54 6.07 -10.25 -21.55
C GLU A 54 6.16 -10.57 -23.04
N GLU A 55 6.77 -11.69 -23.44
CA GLU A 55 6.81 -12.11 -24.85
C GLU A 55 5.40 -12.33 -25.42
N LYS A 56 4.50 -12.95 -24.64
CA LYS A 56 3.08 -13.12 -25.04
C LYS A 56 2.36 -11.79 -25.16
N LEU A 57 2.64 -10.83 -24.27
CA LEU A 57 2.05 -9.48 -24.34
C LEU A 57 2.59 -8.69 -25.54
N GLN A 58 3.88 -8.78 -25.84
CA GLN A 58 4.49 -8.19 -27.04
C GLN A 58 3.78 -8.72 -28.30
N ALA A 59 3.62 -10.03 -28.42
CA ALA A 59 2.91 -10.64 -29.54
C ALA A 59 1.41 -10.26 -29.56
N ALA A 60 0.75 -10.23 -28.40
CA ALA A 60 -0.68 -9.93 -28.30
C ALA A 60 -1.03 -8.47 -28.59
N PHE A 61 -0.12 -7.54 -28.32
CA PHE A 61 -0.32 -6.11 -28.55
C PHE A 61 0.45 -5.57 -29.75
N SER A 62 1.27 -6.40 -30.38
CA SER A 62 2.16 -5.99 -31.48
C SER A 62 3.04 -4.79 -31.08
N LEU A 63 3.61 -4.86 -29.88
CA LEU A 63 4.47 -3.83 -29.29
C LEU A 63 5.90 -4.34 -29.18
N GLU A 64 6.87 -3.45 -29.39
CA GLU A 64 8.27 -3.75 -29.08
C GLU A 64 8.49 -3.85 -27.57
N LYS A 65 9.59 -4.51 -27.15
CA LYS A 65 9.92 -4.67 -25.71
C LYS A 65 9.95 -3.35 -24.94
N GLN A 66 10.52 -2.30 -25.55
CA GLN A 66 10.60 -0.97 -24.93
C GLN A 66 9.23 -0.28 -24.85
N GLU A 67 8.39 -0.43 -25.88
CA GLU A 67 7.05 0.12 -25.93
C GLU A 67 6.13 -0.56 -24.92
N LEU A 68 6.22 -1.89 -24.80
CA LEU A 68 5.49 -2.64 -23.80
C LEU A 68 5.89 -2.19 -22.38
N HIS A 69 7.19 -2.06 -22.10
CA HIS A 69 7.66 -1.60 -20.79
C HIS A 69 7.11 -0.21 -20.45
N LEU A 70 7.19 0.72 -21.42
CA LEU A 70 6.63 2.08 -21.26
C LEU A 70 5.13 2.06 -20.96
N VAL A 71 4.36 1.23 -21.67
CA VAL A 71 2.92 1.06 -21.44
C VAL A 71 2.66 0.50 -20.03
N LEU A 72 3.35 -0.56 -19.63
CA LEU A 72 3.17 -1.20 -18.33
C LEU A 72 3.52 -0.25 -17.18
N GLU A 73 4.63 0.47 -17.28
CA GLU A 73 5.03 1.50 -16.32
C GLU A 73 4.00 2.62 -16.24
N THR A 74 3.50 3.08 -17.39
CA THR A 74 2.52 4.17 -17.43
C THR A 74 1.21 3.75 -16.78
N ILE A 75 0.69 2.56 -17.12
CA ILE A 75 -0.53 2.02 -16.50
C ILE A 75 -0.33 1.85 -14.99
N SER A 76 0.79 1.28 -14.58
CA SER A 76 1.11 1.08 -13.16
C SER A 76 1.16 2.41 -12.42
N PHE A 77 1.85 3.41 -12.98
CA PHE A 77 1.93 4.75 -12.42
C PHE A 77 0.55 5.41 -12.28
N VAL A 78 -0.30 5.35 -13.30
CA VAL A 78 -1.68 5.87 -13.24
C VAL A 78 -2.45 5.23 -12.08
N LEU A 79 -2.35 3.90 -11.93
CA LEU A 79 -3.03 3.18 -10.87
C LEU A 79 -2.43 3.47 -9.49
N GLU A 80 -1.12 3.63 -9.37
CA GLU A 80 -0.46 4.07 -8.14
C GLU A 80 -0.94 5.46 -7.71
N GLN A 81 -1.08 6.40 -8.65
CA GLN A 81 -1.65 7.72 -8.37
C GLN A 81 -3.11 7.62 -7.93
N ALA A 82 -3.90 6.74 -8.56
CA ALA A 82 -5.29 6.48 -8.17
C ALA A 82 -5.40 5.92 -6.75
N VAL A 83 -4.49 5.02 -6.37
CA VAL A 83 -4.36 4.49 -4.99
C VAL A 83 -3.98 5.60 -4.02
N TYR A 84 -2.91 6.34 -4.32
CA TYR A 84 -2.33 7.35 -3.43
C TYR A 84 -3.32 8.46 -3.10
N HIS A 85 -4.07 8.94 -4.10
CA HIS A 85 -5.08 9.98 -3.91
C HIS A 85 -6.48 9.42 -3.60
N ASN A 86 -6.63 8.09 -3.47
CA ASN A 86 -7.91 7.40 -3.25
C ASN A 86 -9.05 7.94 -4.15
N VAL A 87 -8.76 8.00 -5.45
CA VAL A 87 -9.59 8.70 -6.44
C VAL A 87 -10.88 7.91 -6.73
N LYS A 88 -11.99 8.61 -6.95
CA LYS A 88 -13.25 7.96 -7.39
C LYS A 88 -13.15 7.51 -8.85
N PRO A 89 -13.74 6.37 -9.26
CA PRO A 89 -13.69 5.89 -10.65
C PRO A 89 -14.07 6.93 -11.71
N ALA A 90 -15.15 7.68 -11.49
CA ALA A 90 -15.59 8.73 -12.41
C ALA A 90 -14.58 9.88 -12.54
N ALA A 91 -13.90 10.23 -11.45
CA ALA A 91 -12.86 11.25 -11.48
C ALA A 91 -11.60 10.75 -12.20
N LEU A 92 -11.22 9.48 -11.99
CA LEU A 92 -10.12 8.84 -12.73
C LEU A 92 -10.38 8.84 -14.24
N GLN A 93 -11.61 8.51 -14.66
CA GLN A 93 -12.00 8.55 -16.07
C GLN A 93 -11.79 9.94 -16.69
N GLN A 94 -12.31 10.98 -16.04
CA GLN A 94 -12.17 12.37 -16.53
C GLN A 94 -10.70 12.81 -16.64
N GLN A 95 -9.85 12.40 -15.69
CA GLN A 95 -8.42 12.68 -15.73
C GLN A 95 -7.73 11.98 -16.91
N LEU A 96 -8.11 10.74 -17.20
CA LEU A 96 -7.59 9.98 -18.34
C LEU A 96 -8.02 10.56 -19.69
N GLU A 97 -9.27 11.03 -19.79
CA GLU A 97 -9.76 11.72 -20.99
C GLU A 97 -9.03 13.06 -21.19
N THR A 98 -8.66 13.74 -20.09
CA THR A 98 -7.89 15.00 -20.14
C THR A 98 -6.49 14.80 -20.74
N ILE A 99 -5.85 13.64 -20.51
CA ILE A 99 -4.55 13.29 -21.12
C ILE A 99 -4.69 12.61 -22.50
N HIS A 100 -5.86 12.73 -23.14
CA HIS A 100 -6.16 12.20 -24.48
C HIS A 100 -6.18 10.66 -24.60
N LEU A 101 -6.45 9.94 -23.51
CA LEU A 101 -6.85 8.53 -23.62
C LEU A 101 -8.22 8.43 -24.29
N THR A 102 -8.44 7.41 -25.13
CA THR A 102 -9.76 7.21 -25.74
C THR A 102 -10.81 6.86 -24.69
N GLN A 103 -12.06 7.24 -24.93
CA GLN A 103 -13.17 7.03 -23.99
C GLN A 103 -13.28 5.55 -23.58
N ASP A 104 -13.17 4.62 -24.53
CA ASP A 104 -13.20 3.18 -24.25
C ASP A 104 -12.11 2.72 -23.26
N LYS A 105 -10.91 3.32 -23.35
CA LYS A 105 -9.79 3.00 -22.46
C LYS A 105 -9.97 3.63 -21.09
N ALA A 106 -10.40 4.89 -21.05
CA ALA A 106 -10.70 5.58 -19.80
C ALA A 106 -11.82 4.88 -19.03
N GLU A 107 -12.86 4.42 -19.73
CA GLU A 107 -13.94 3.63 -19.14
C GLU A 107 -13.44 2.27 -18.64
N ALA A 108 -12.57 1.58 -19.40
CA ALA A 108 -11.94 0.34 -18.93
C ALA A 108 -11.14 0.53 -17.63
N PHE A 109 -10.40 1.64 -17.50
CA PHE A 109 -9.74 2.01 -16.25
C PHE A 109 -10.72 2.24 -15.10
N ALA A 110 -11.78 3.02 -15.34
CA ALA A 110 -12.79 3.31 -14.35
C ALA A 110 -13.51 2.03 -13.87
N ASN A 111 -13.83 1.11 -14.80
CA ASN A 111 -14.47 -0.16 -14.49
C ASN A 111 -13.55 -1.08 -13.68
N ALA A 112 -12.29 -1.23 -14.09
CA ALA A 112 -11.30 -2.01 -13.34
C ALA A 112 -11.06 -1.42 -11.94
N TRP A 113 -10.97 -0.09 -11.84
CA TRP A 113 -10.79 0.62 -10.57
C TRP A 113 -12.04 0.55 -9.68
N SER A 114 -13.24 0.57 -10.25
CA SER A 114 -14.47 0.38 -9.47
C SER A 114 -14.60 -1.04 -8.92
N ALA A 115 -14.07 -2.04 -9.63
CA ALA A 115 -14.13 -3.44 -9.20
C ALA A 115 -13.09 -3.79 -8.14
N MET A 116 -11.85 -3.30 -8.28
CA MET A 116 -10.72 -3.73 -7.44
C MET A 116 -10.05 -2.60 -6.64
N GLY A 117 -10.36 -1.34 -6.94
CA GLY A 117 -9.63 -0.19 -6.41
C GLY A 117 -9.69 -0.08 -4.89
N GLN A 118 -10.84 -0.35 -4.26
CA GLN A 118 -10.94 -0.32 -2.79
C GLN A 118 -10.07 -1.40 -2.14
N GLU A 119 -10.12 -2.64 -2.63
CA GLU A 119 -9.27 -3.72 -2.13
C GLU A 119 -7.78 -3.40 -2.33
N THR A 120 -7.40 -2.84 -3.48
CA THR A 120 -6.02 -2.40 -3.74
C THR A 120 -5.59 -1.28 -2.79
N VAL A 121 -6.44 -0.28 -2.54
CA VAL A 121 -6.16 0.80 -1.56
C VAL A 121 -5.97 0.23 -0.16
N GLU A 122 -6.82 -0.70 0.26
CA GLU A 122 -6.67 -1.37 1.55
C GLU A 122 -5.38 -2.18 1.64
N LYS A 123 -5.01 -2.93 0.60
CA LYS A 123 -3.72 -3.64 0.55
C LYS A 123 -2.53 -2.69 0.63
N PHE A 124 -2.59 -1.54 -0.04
CA PHE A 124 -1.55 -0.51 0.06
C PHE A 124 -1.51 0.16 1.44
N ARG A 125 -2.65 0.34 2.11
CA ARG A 125 -2.72 0.89 3.48
C ARG A 125 -2.27 -0.12 4.53
N GLN A 126 -2.59 -1.40 4.32
CA GLN A 126 -2.17 -2.51 5.18
C GLN A 126 -0.71 -2.91 4.95
N ARG A 127 -0.09 -2.45 3.85
CA ARG A 127 1.33 -2.62 3.60
C ARG A 127 2.10 -1.98 4.75
N ILE A 128 2.77 -2.82 5.51
CA ILE A 128 3.57 -2.37 6.64
C ILE A 128 4.80 -1.72 6.03
N LEU A 129 5.06 -0.44 6.33
CA LEU A 129 6.27 0.25 5.87
C LEU A 129 7.54 -0.24 6.59
N GLY A 130 7.44 -1.29 7.40
CA GLY A 130 8.53 -1.85 8.19
C GLY A 130 8.46 -3.37 8.26
N PRO A 131 9.60 -4.04 8.51
CA PRO A 131 9.69 -5.50 8.48
C PRO A 131 8.86 -6.23 9.56
N HIS A 132 8.35 -5.51 10.55
CA HIS A 132 7.71 -6.08 11.75
C HIS A 132 6.41 -5.33 12.05
N LYS A 133 5.30 -6.07 12.19
CA LYS A 133 4.00 -5.54 12.59
C LYS A 133 3.62 -6.08 13.97
N LEU A 134 3.31 -5.18 14.89
CA LEU A 134 2.72 -5.57 16.17
C LEU A 134 1.25 -5.96 15.97
N GLU A 135 0.91 -7.22 16.23
CA GLU A 135 -0.46 -7.73 16.08
C GLU A 135 -1.19 -7.89 17.41
N THR A 136 -0.48 -8.27 18.46
CA THR A 136 -1.07 -8.52 19.78
C THR A 136 -0.25 -7.91 20.88
N VAL A 137 -0.93 -7.46 21.94
CA VAL A 137 -0.32 -6.95 23.16
C VAL A 137 -1.01 -7.62 24.35
N GLY A 138 -0.28 -8.51 25.02
CA GLY A 138 -0.62 -9.04 26.33
C GLY A 138 0.09 -8.26 27.42
N TRP A 139 -0.49 -8.19 28.61
CA TRP A 139 0.15 -7.56 29.76
C TRP A 139 -0.06 -8.37 31.03
N GLN A 140 0.90 -8.31 31.94
CA GLN A 140 0.83 -8.89 33.27
C GLN A 140 1.53 -7.97 34.27
N LEU A 141 0.91 -7.73 35.42
CA LEU A 141 1.52 -6.98 36.52
C LEU A 141 1.94 -7.94 37.63
N ASN A 142 3.23 -8.02 37.89
CA ASN A 142 3.81 -8.85 38.94
C ASN A 142 3.95 -8.02 40.22
N LEU A 143 3.24 -8.44 41.26
CA LEU A 143 3.31 -7.87 42.60
C LEU A 143 3.93 -8.89 43.55
N GLN A 144 5.20 -8.71 43.91
CA GLN A 144 5.82 -9.51 44.98
C GLN A 144 5.70 -8.74 46.30
N MET A 145 4.89 -9.25 47.23
CA MET A 145 4.75 -8.67 48.56
C MET A 145 5.83 -9.21 49.50
N ALA A 146 6.57 -8.32 50.16
CA ALA A 146 7.59 -8.71 51.13
C ALA A 146 6.96 -9.28 52.41
N HIS A 147 7.52 -10.39 52.91
CA HIS A 147 7.11 -10.98 54.18
C HIS A 147 7.65 -10.15 55.36
N SER A 148 6.82 -9.97 56.39
CA SER A 148 6.89 -8.94 57.44
C SER A 148 8.16 -8.92 58.32
N ALA A 149 9.09 -9.87 58.18
CA ALA A 149 10.32 -9.93 59.00
C ALA A 149 11.53 -9.16 58.42
N ARG A 150 11.53 -8.83 57.12
CA ARG A 150 12.58 -8.02 56.46
C ARG A 150 11.93 -7.20 55.35
N ALA A 151 11.28 -6.09 55.72
CA ALA A 151 10.60 -5.19 54.79
C ALA A 151 11.61 -4.46 53.88
N LYS A 152 12.02 -5.12 52.80
CA LYS A 152 12.53 -4.47 51.60
C LYS A 152 11.38 -4.52 50.59
N LEU A 153 10.69 -3.40 50.40
CA LEU A 153 9.63 -3.24 49.40
C LEU A 153 10.17 -3.71 48.05
N GLN A 154 9.63 -4.81 47.51
CA GLN A 154 9.85 -5.16 46.11
C GLN A 154 8.92 -4.31 45.25
N SER A 155 9.49 -3.64 44.26
CA SER A 155 8.76 -2.76 43.36
C SER A 155 7.92 -3.58 42.38
N PRO A 156 6.69 -3.13 42.04
CA PRO A 156 5.87 -3.77 41.02
C PRO A 156 6.60 -3.79 39.67
N GLN A 157 6.48 -4.88 38.92
CA GLN A 157 7.03 -5.03 37.58
C GLN A 157 5.93 -5.35 36.58
N ALA A 158 5.87 -4.60 35.48
CA ALA A 158 4.93 -4.84 34.41
C ALA A 158 5.63 -5.64 33.30
N VAL A 159 5.03 -6.74 32.87
CA VAL A 159 5.50 -7.54 31.74
C VAL A 159 4.55 -7.31 30.58
N LEU A 160 5.08 -6.83 29.46
CA LEU A 160 4.37 -6.75 28.19
C LEU A 160 4.80 -7.91 27.29
N GLN A 161 3.82 -8.57 26.69
CA GLN A 161 4.00 -9.60 25.68
C GLN A 161 3.53 -9.06 24.34
N LEU A 162 4.49 -8.73 23.49
CA LEU A 162 4.26 -8.17 22.16
C LEU A 162 4.32 -9.31 21.15
N GLY A 163 3.21 -9.58 20.46
CA GLY A 163 3.18 -10.51 19.34
C GLY A 163 3.43 -9.77 18.04
N VAL A 164 4.54 -10.06 17.38
CA VAL A 164 5.02 -9.38 16.18
C VAL A 164 5.01 -10.34 15.00
N SER A 165 4.39 -9.96 13.89
CA SER A 165 4.43 -10.70 12.63
C SER A 165 5.42 -10.05 11.65
N GLN A 166 6.03 -10.87 10.80
CA GLN A 166 6.80 -10.42 9.64
C GLN A 166 6.03 -10.79 8.37
N GLU A 167 6.18 -9.99 7.31
CA GLU A 167 5.42 -10.12 6.04
C GLU A 167 5.49 -11.55 5.43
N ASP A 168 6.59 -12.27 5.65
CA ASP A 168 6.83 -13.62 5.11
C ASP A 168 6.71 -14.77 6.13
N ALA A 169 6.49 -14.45 7.41
CA ALA A 169 6.43 -15.45 8.48
C ALA A 169 4.98 -15.78 8.84
N LYS A 170 4.62 -17.07 8.77
CA LYS A 170 3.32 -17.55 9.31
C LYS A 170 3.28 -17.54 10.84
N ASP A 171 4.44 -17.44 11.47
CA ASP A 171 4.59 -17.54 12.92
C ASP A 171 4.71 -16.15 13.55
N LEU A 172 3.98 -15.97 14.66
CA LEU A 172 4.00 -14.75 15.45
C LEU A 172 5.19 -14.80 16.43
N GLU A 173 6.16 -13.91 16.27
CA GLU A 173 7.26 -13.74 17.21
C GLU A 173 6.73 -13.14 18.52
N LYS A 174 7.07 -13.75 19.66
CA LYS A 174 6.66 -13.29 20.98
C LYS A 174 7.81 -12.58 21.66
N VAL A 175 7.76 -11.26 21.71
CA VAL A 175 8.72 -10.42 22.42
C VAL A 175 8.18 -10.10 23.80
N LEU A 176 8.88 -10.55 24.84
CA LEU A 176 8.55 -10.24 26.24
C LEU A 176 9.45 -9.13 26.73
N VAL A 177 8.85 -8.07 27.27
CA VAL A 177 9.56 -6.92 27.82
C VAL A 177 9.07 -6.67 29.23
N GLU A 178 9.99 -6.53 30.16
CA GLU A 178 9.69 -6.21 31.55
C GLU A 178 10.07 -4.75 31.84
N PHE A 179 9.16 -4.04 32.48
CA PHE A 179 9.30 -2.63 32.82
C PHE A 179 9.13 -2.42 34.32
N SER A 180 10.04 -1.63 34.89
CA SER A 180 9.73 -0.89 36.12
C SER A 180 8.68 0.20 35.84
N HIS A 181 8.07 0.74 36.90
CA HIS A 181 7.13 1.86 36.77
C HIS A 181 7.73 3.04 35.97
N LYS A 182 8.99 3.40 36.26
CA LYS A 182 9.65 4.52 35.58
C LYS A 182 9.80 4.25 34.09
N GLU A 183 10.27 3.06 33.71
CA GLU A 183 10.50 2.73 32.31
C GLU A 183 9.18 2.58 31.54
N LEU A 184 8.13 2.03 32.16
CA LEU A 184 6.80 1.96 31.55
C LEU A 184 6.22 3.36 31.30
N PHE A 185 6.37 4.26 32.26
CA PHE A 185 5.93 5.65 32.13
C PHE A 185 6.72 6.40 31.05
N ASP A 186 8.04 6.23 31.01
CA ASP A 186 8.89 6.80 29.96
C ASP A 186 8.54 6.23 28.57
N PHE A 187 8.21 4.93 28.49
CA PHE A 187 7.75 4.29 27.26
C PHE A 187 6.40 4.86 26.80
N TYR A 188 5.44 5.03 27.70
CA TYR A 188 4.15 5.66 27.42
C TYR A 188 4.32 7.08 26.85
N ASN A 189 5.15 7.91 27.48
CA ASN A 189 5.40 9.28 27.01
C ASN A 189 6.01 9.32 25.60
N LYS A 190 6.85 8.33 25.26
CA LYS A 190 7.40 8.20 23.89
C LYS A 190 6.30 7.86 22.89
N LEU A 191 5.38 6.95 23.23
CA LEU A 191 4.25 6.61 22.37
C LEU A 191 3.33 7.81 22.14
N GLU A 192 3.02 8.58 23.19
CA GLU A 192 2.24 9.82 23.08
C GLU A 192 2.92 10.85 22.18
N THR A 193 4.25 10.99 22.28
CA THR A 193 5.01 11.89 21.40
C THR A 193 4.90 11.46 19.93
N ILE A 194 4.99 10.15 19.66
CA ILE A 194 4.82 9.60 18.31
C ILE A 194 3.40 9.85 17.81
N GLN A 195 2.38 9.63 18.66
CA GLN A 195 0.98 9.87 18.30
C GLN A 195 0.74 11.34 17.93
N ALA A 196 1.22 12.28 18.75
CA ALA A 196 1.10 13.70 18.46
C ALA A 196 1.80 14.10 17.14
N GLN A 197 2.92 13.47 16.81
CA GLN A 197 3.60 13.67 15.52
C GLN A 197 2.78 13.11 14.35
N LEU A 198 2.18 11.93 14.48
CA LEU A 198 1.32 11.35 13.45
C LEU A 198 0.06 12.19 13.23
N ASP A 199 -0.59 12.64 14.30
CA ASP A 199 -1.78 13.50 14.22
C ASP A 199 -1.48 14.85 13.55
N SER A 200 -0.23 15.33 13.63
CA SER A 200 0.19 16.57 12.95
C SER A 200 0.37 16.42 11.43
N LEU A 201 0.46 15.18 10.94
CA LEU A 201 0.63 14.84 9.52
C LEU A 201 -0.70 14.56 8.81
N THR A 202 -1.79 14.37 9.56
CA THR A 202 -3.16 14.16 9.03
C THR A 202 -4.01 15.41 9.13
#